data_AF-A0A9P8ACY7-F1
#
_entry.id   AF-A0A9P8ACY7-F1
#
_cell.length_a   1.000
_cell.length_b   1.000
_cell.length_c   1.000
_cell.angle_alpha   90.00
_cell.angle_beta   90.00
_cell.angle_gamma   90.00
#
_symmetry.space_group_name_H-M   'P 1'
#
loop_
_entity.id
_entity.type
_entity.pdbx_description
1 polymer ?
#
loop_
_entity_poly.entity_id
_entity_poly.type
_entity_poly.pdbx_seq_one_letter_code
_entity_poly.pdbx_strand_id
1 'polypeptide(L)'
;MSSNTIDPMTYIATAADLEIRCAKIADPGIDLKTKNAVACEIREMLDTIRDSETIRVLPYLIPTLLELLRTGEVTFRKDTLEYQFRRVLVEIMYRLPTSDAARPHLNSMFECLFHLVRQDNEENAALACKTLIDHVRNYRCLTEENLSECTTLFIEGLGHMSDLVTRLLSEDSAAMDSEVALRGLHSFKVMAEMGLVMVMFSRAMRQMAPVVKATIDPTFEVIELESPAQKKVRDDCEAMGNTWAGMASTIKNPGAYSDFVNAQIKLLSYLVYILRQVTDQTAVEYGERLTLIALRLLQDCPATSTPLRKELMVVFRHLIGTPHRRVLVPQIDKLFDERILLGTGIGNKEILRTGVYTAVADLFHHLKGELSFPQLSRLVHMHLRIMHNPMVGNNVHILCAKILFGLPETIITKETPENAARLLEVMFHSCLDRLTALTHIHDELVAAAERRKNDDEKAEDAVFVERARPVGGASFALEKPEEIMQGKYDSYFA
;
A
#
# COMPACT_ATOMS: atom_id res chain seq x y z
N MET A 1 32.37 -5.62 54.37
CA MET A 1 31.84 -4.43 53.67
C MET A 1 31.82 -4.74 52.18
N SER A 2 30.72 -5.30 51.69
CA SER A 2 30.47 -5.52 50.27
C SER A 2 29.58 -4.38 49.78
N SER A 3 30.16 -3.43 49.07
CA SER A 3 29.43 -2.34 48.43
C SER A 3 28.62 -2.91 47.26
N ASN A 4 27.31 -3.03 47.43
CA ASN A 4 26.39 -3.17 46.32
C ASN A 4 26.34 -1.83 45.58
N THR A 5 27.19 -1.66 44.58
CA THR A 5 27.02 -0.64 43.54
C THR A 5 25.89 -1.11 42.63
N ILE A 6 24.70 -0.59 42.86
CA ILE A 6 23.57 -0.73 41.94
C ILE A 6 23.94 0.05 40.67
N ASP A 7 23.92 -0.64 39.54
CA ASP A 7 24.18 -0.11 38.21
C ASP A 7 23.15 1.00 37.88
N PRO A 8 23.54 2.21 37.44
CA PRO A 8 22.60 3.32 37.22
C PRO A 8 21.62 3.13 36.04
N MET A 9 21.63 1.96 35.38
CA MET A 9 20.99 1.73 34.08
C MET A 9 19.79 0.78 34.08
N THR A 10 19.14 0.51 35.21
CA THR A 10 17.88 -0.27 35.22
C THR A 10 16.86 0.26 36.23
N TYR A 11 16.51 1.55 36.17
CA TYR A 11 15.25 1.98 36.79
C TYR A 11 14.09 1.40 35.96
N ILE A 12 13.52 0.30 36.42
CA ILE A 12 12.29 -0.25 35.86
C ILE A 12 11.14 0.51 36.53
N ALA A 13 10.41 1.32 35.76
CA ALA A 13 9.25 2.05 36.25
C ALA A 13 8.22 1.10 36.90
N THR A 14 7.58 1.57 37.96
CA THR A 14 6.60 0.79 38.74
C THR A 14 5.17 1.24 38.46
N ALA A 15 4.17 0.45 38.85
CA ALA A 15 2.76 0.87 38.77
C ALA A 15 2.50 2.19 39.53
N ALA A 16 3.15 2.40 40.68
CA ALA A 16 3.02 3.63 41.47
C ALA A 16 3.55 4.88 40.73
N ASP A 17 4.63 4.73 39.96
CA ASP A 17 5.17 5.82 39.13
C ASP A 17 4.18 6.28 38.06
N LEU A 18 3.43 5.33 37.50
CA LEU A 18 2.41 5.55 36.48
C LEU A 18 1.15 6.17 37.10
N GLU A 19 0.72 5.70 38.28
CA GLU A 19 -0.39 6.31 39.03
C GLU A 19 -0.13 7.77 39.40
N ILE A 20 1.06 8.08 39.94
CA ILE A 20 1.42 9.46 40.31
C ILE A 20 1.37 10.38 39.10
N ARG A 21 1.88 9.94 37.95
CA ARG A 21 1.87 10.74 36.72
C ARG A 21 0.47 10.86 36.13
N CYS A 22 -0.32 9.80 36.18
CA CYS A 22 -1.72 9.81 35.77
C CYS A 22 -2.52 10.85 36.58
N ALA A 23 -2.33 10.89 37.90
CA ALA A 23 -2.97 11.89 38.76
C ALA A 23 -2.53 13.33 38.40
N LYS A 24 -1.26 13.54 38.07
CA LYS A 24 -0.74 14.85 37.65
C LYS A 24 -1.35 15.36 36.34
N ILE A 25 -1.52 14.50 35.34
CA ILE A 25 -2.14 14.94 34.07
C ILE A 25 -3.64 15.25 34.23
N ALA A 26 -4.30 14.59 35.19
CA ALA A 26 -5.71 14.81 35.51
C ALA A 26 -5.98 16.08 36.34
N ASP A 27 -4.99 16.55 37.11
CA ASP A 27 -5.17 17.66 38.06
C ASP A 27 -5.47 18.99 37.35
N PRO A 28 -6.67 19.59 37.51
CA PRO A 28 -7.02 20.86 36.88
C PRO A 28 -6.14 22.05 37.34
N GLY A 29 -5.46 21.93 38.49
CA GLY A 29 -4.56 22.96 39.01
C GLY A 29 -3.16 23.00 38.37
N ILE A 30 -2.80 21.98 37.58
CA ILE A 30 -1.50 21.90 36.91
C ILE A 30 -1.59 22.53 35.51
N ASP A 31 -0.59 23.34 35.16
CA ASP A 31 -0.52 24.00 33.85
C ASP A 31 -0.31 23.01 32.70
N LEU A 32 -0.80 23.36 31.51
CA LEU A 32 -0.80 22.48 30.34
C LEU A 32 0.62 22.07 29.90
N LYS A 33 1.63 22.93 30.08
CA LYS A 33 3.01 22.61 29.70
C LYS A 33 3.55 21.48 30.58
N THR A 34 3.30 21.56 31.89
CA THR A 34 3.66 20.50 32.83
C THR A 34 2.88 19.22 32.54
N LYS A 35 1.57 19.31 32.28
CA LYS A 35 0.76 18.15 31.88
C LYS A 35 1.29 17.46 30.62
N ASN A 36 1.66 18.24 29.61
CA ASN A 36 2.24 17.73 28.37
C ASN A 36 3.56 16.99 28.61
N ALA A 37 4.46 17.58 29.41
CA ALA A 37 5.72 16.91 29.78
C ALA A 37 5.47 15.57 30.50
N VAL A 38 4.56 15.55 31.48
CA VAL A 38 4.22 14.33 32.22
C VAL A 38 3.54 13.29 31.33
N ALA A 39 2.68 13.70 30.40
CA ALA A 39 2.07 12.80 29.43
C ALA A 39 3.11 12.16 28.49
N CYS A 40 4.11 12.93 28.03
CA CYS A 40 5.23 12.39 27.27
C CYS A 40 6.02 11.34 28.08
N GLU A 41 6.27 11.61 29.36
CA GLU A 41 6.89 10.62 30.25
C GLU A 41 6.04 9.35 30.37
N ILE A 42 4.72 9.46 30.52
CA ILE A 42 3.81 8.29 30.54
C ILE A 42 3.97 7.48 29.26
N ARG A 43 3.92 8.13 28.10
CA ARG A 43 4.04 7.49 26.79
C ARG A 43 5.36 6.72 26.65
N GLU A 44 6.47 7.30 27.11
CA GLU A 44 7.81 6.69 27.08
C GLU A 44 7.96 5.55 28.10
N MET A 45 7.40 5.72 29.30
CA MET A 45 7.38 4.66 30.31
C MET A 45 6.64 3.42 29.81
N LEU A 46 5.55 3.57 29.03
CA LEU A 46 4.80 2.44 28.48
C LEU A 46 5.64 1.52 27.58
N ASP A 47 6.75 1.99 27.01
CA ASP A 47 7.64 1.15 26.19
C ASP A 47 8.62 0.31 27.03
N THR A 48 8.83 0.66 28.30
CA THR A 48 9.89 0.08 29.15
C THR A 48 9.38 -0.59 30.42
N ILE A 49 8.19 -0.20 30.90
CA ILE A 49 7.52 -0.79 32.04
C ILE A 49 7.05 -2.21 31.72
N ARG A 50 7.01 -3.09 32.72
CA ARG A 50 6.46 -4.44 32.54
C ARG A 50 4.95 -4.37 32.39
N ASP A 51 4.39 -5.12 31.44
CA ASP A 51 2.93 -5.19 31.22
C ASP A 51 2.16 -5.48 32.51
N SER A 52 2.68 -6.34 33.39
CA SER A 52 2.04 -6.66 34.67
C SER A 52 1.85 -5.46 35.59
N GLU A 53 2.72 -4.46 35.50
CA GLU A 53 2.63 -3.21 36.26
C GLU A 53 1.63 -2.25 35.59
N THR A 54 1.71 -2.08 34.27
CA THR A 54 0.75 -1.25 33.51
C THR A 54 -0.69 -1.72 33.70
N ILE A 55 -0.91 -3.04 33.66
CA ILE A 55 -2.23 -3.67 33.81
C ILE A 55 -2.90 -3.27 35.14
N ARG A 56 -2.13 -3.08 36.22
CA ARG A 56 -2.66 -2.67 37.53
C ARG A 56 -3.23 -1.26 37.51
N VAL A 57 -2.71 -0.40 36.64
CA VAL A 57 -3.07 1.02 36.56
C VAL A 57 -4.15 1.29 35.52
N LEU A 58 -4.42 0.36 34.59
CA LEU A 58 -5.44 0.51 33.55
C LEU A 58 -6.82 0.98 34.05
N PRO A 59 -7.36 0.47 35.19
CA PRO A 59 -8.65 0.91 35.71
C PRO A 59 -8.71 2.40 36.07
N TYR A 60 -7.57 3.05 36.29
CA TYR A 60 -7.46 4.48 36.58
C TYR A 60 -6.99 5.28 35.36
N LEU A 61 -6.02 4.72 34.61
CA LEU A 61 -5.45 5.37 33.44
C LEU A 61 -6.47 5.52 32.32
N ILE A 62 -7.24 4.47 32.01
CA ILE A 62 -8.22 4.52 30.91
C ILE A 62 -9.28 5.59 31.17
N PRO A 63 -10.00 5.62 32.31
CA PRO A 63 -10.99 6.67 32.56
C PRO A 63 -10.40 8.08 32.53
N THR A 64 -9.18 8.26 33.03
CA THR A 64 -8.48 9.56 32.99
C THR A 64 -8.23 10.02 31.56
N LEU A 65 -7.71 9.13 30.70
CA LEU A 65 -7.48 9.44 29.29
C LEU A 65 -8.79 9.77 28.57
N LEU A 66 -9.84 8.99 28.81
CA LEU A 66 -11.16 9.22 28.20
C LEU A 66 -11.74 10.58 28.60
N GLU A 67 -11.65 10.96 29.88
CA GLU A 67 -12.17 12.25 30.33
C GLU A 67 -11.38 13.43 29.78
N LEU A 68 -10.04 13.35 29.75
CA LEU A 68 -9.18 14.39 29.18
C LEU A 68 -9.42 14.55 27.67
N LEU A 69 -9.61 13.45 26.93
CA LEU A 69 -9.91 13.48 25.50
C LEU A 69 -11.33 14.00 25.22
N ARG A 70 -12.28 13.75 26.12
CA ARG A 70 -13.67 14.24 25.99
C ARG A 70 -13.82 15.73 26.31
N THR A 71 -13.06 16.23 27.28
CA THR A 71 -13.19 17.62 27.78
C THR A 71 -12.18 18.59 27.19
N GLY A 72 -11.03 18.10 26.71
CA GLY A 72 -9.99 18.94 26.13
C GLY A 72 -10.40 19.57 24.79
N GLU A 73 -9.95 20.80 24.55
CA GLU A 73 -10.21 21.53 23.30
C GLU A 73 -9.53 20.86 22.10
N VAL A 74 -10.26 20.76 20.99
CA VAL A 74 -9.71 20.26 19.72
C VAL A 74 -9.00 21.40 19.01
N THR A 75 -7.72 21.18 18.68
CA THR A 75 -6.92 22.14 17.91
C THR A 75 -6.41 21.50 16.63
N PHE A 76 -6.26 22.34 15.60
CA PHE A 76 -5.80 21.94 14.26
C PHE A 76 -4.41 22.46 13.95
N ARG A 77 -3.89 23.38 14.76
CA ARG A 77 -2.55 23.96 14.61
C ARG A 77 -1.52 23.13 15.37
N LYS A 78 -0.57 22.54 14.64
CA LYS A 78 0.43 21.59 15.15
C LYS A 78 1.43 22.21 16.13
N ASP A 79 1.63 23.51 16.06
CA ASP A 79 2.52 24.30 16.91
C ASP A 79 1.97 24.58 18.31
N THR A 80 0.68 24.30 18.56
CA THR A 80 0.03 24.55 19.86
C THR A 80 0.31 23.46 20.89
N LEU A 81 0.37 23.83 22.16
CA LEU A 81 0.57 22.86 23.26
C LEU A 81 -0.66 21.97 23.43
N GLU A 82 -1.85 22.49 23.18
CA GLU A 82 -3.12 21.76 23.18
C GLU A 82 -3.09 20.63 22.15
N TYR A 83 -2.57 20.90 20.94
CA TYR A 83 -2.41 19.88 19.91
C TYR A 83 -1.47 18.77 20.37
N GLN A 84 -0.29 19.14 20.91
CA GLN A 84 0.73 18.21 21.36
C GLN A 84 0.22 17.35 22.53
N PHE A 85 -0.40 17.98 23.54
CA PHE A 85 -0.93 17.26 24.69
C PHE A 85 -2.00 16.26 24.27
N ARG A 86 -2.98 16.71 23.47
CA ARG A 86 -4.06 15.84 22.99
C ARG A 86 -3.53 14.69 22.13
N ARG A 87 -2.54 14.96 21.27
CA ARG A 87 -1.85 13.93 20.48
C ARG A 87 -1.22 12.86 21.36
N VAL A 88 -0.48 13.27 22.39
CA VAL A 88 0.19 12.34 23.31
C VAL A 88 -0.83 11.49 24.07
N LEU A 89 -1.99 12.03 24.46
CA LEU A 89 -3.05 11.24 25.09
C LEU A 89 -3.57 10.10 24.19
N VAL A 90 -3.76 10.37 22.89
CA VAL A 90 -4.16 9.33 21.92
C VAL A 90 -3.03 8.31 21.71
N GLU A 91 -1.76 8.73 21.72
CA GLU A 91 -0.60 7.84 21.67
C GLU A 91 -0.49 6.93 22.90
N ILE A 92 -0.76 7.44 24.10
CA ILE A 92 -0.84 6.62 25.32
C ILE A 92 -1.93 5.57 25.16
N MET A 93 -3.12 5.96 24.70
CA MET A 93 -4.25 5.04 24.47
C MET A 93 -3.91 3.95 23.44
N TYR A 94 -3.21 4.30 22.36
CA TYR A 94 -2.75 3.34 21.34
C TYR A 94 -1.73 2.33 21.87
N ARG A 95 -0.90 2.72 22.85
CA ARG A 95 0.17 1.91 23.42
C ARG A 95 -0.25 1.01 24.59
N LEU A 96 -1.52 1.05 25.01
CA LEU A 96 -1.97 0.25 26.14
C LEU A 96 -1.85 -1.25 25.84
N PRO A 97 -1.30 -2.06 26.75
CA PRO A 97 -1.18 -3.50 26.54
C PRO A 97 -2.55 -4.17 26.51
N THR A 98 -2.68 -5.21 25.69
CA THR A 98 -3.92 -6.01 25.65
C THR A 98 -4.06 -6.80 26.94
N SER A 99 -5.14 -6.56 27.68
CA SER A 99 -5.43 -7.22 28.95
C SER A 99 -6.93 -7.28 29.26
N ASP A 100 -7.37 -8.35 29.92
CA ASP A 100 -8.75 -8.51 30.39
C ASP A 100 -9.17 -7.41 31.38
N ALA A 101 -8.21 -6.78 32.07
CA ALA A 101 -8.46 -5.64 32.95
C ALA A 101 -9.04 -4.42 32.20
N ALA A 102 -8.80 -4.28 30.90
CA ALA A 102 -9.36 -3.20 30.09
C ALA A 102 -10.79 -3.48 29.62
N ARG A 103 -11.28 -4.74 29.67
CA ARG A 103 -12.59 -5.14 29.14
C ARG A 103 -13.76 -4.30 29.63
N PRO A 104 -13.86 -3.94 30.92
CA PRO A 104 -14.96 -3.10 31.42
C PRO A 104 -15.03 -1.73 30.75
N HIS A 105 -13.93 -1.24 30.18
CA HIS A 105 -13.83 0.09 29.57
C HIS A 105 -13.92 0.07 28.03
N LEU A 106 -13.93 -1.10 27.38
CA LEU A 106 -13.80 -1.18 25.93
C LEU A 106 -14.90 -0.42 25.17
N ASN A 107 -16.16 -0.50 25.63
CA ASN A 107 -17.25 0.25 24.99
C ASN A 107 -17.01 1.77 25.06
N SER A 108 -16.64 2.30 26.23
CA SER A 108 -16.31 3.72 26.39
C SER A 108 -15.07 4.13 25.59
N MET A 109 -14.11 3.22 25.40
CA MET A 109 -12.97 3.44 24.50
C MET A 109 -13.43 3.53 23.04
N PHE A 110 -14.31 2.64 22.58
CA PHE A 110 -14.90 2.74 21.23
C PHE A 110 -15.65 4.05 21.00
N GLU A 111 -16.53 4.44 21.93
CA GLU A 111 -17.26 5.72 21.87
C GLU A 111 -16.30 6.91 21.76
N CYS A 112 -15.25 6.93 22.57
CA CYS A 112 -14.22 7.97 22.50
C CYS A 112 -13.48 7.95 21.16
N LEU A 113 -13.06 6.78 20.67
CA LEU A 113 -12.37 6.64 19.39
C LEU A 113 -13.24 7.11 18.22
N PHE A 114 -14.53 6.78 18.20
CA PHE A 114 -15.48 7.26 17.20
C PHE A 114 -15.67 8.78 17.28
N HIS A 115 -15.74 9.33 18.49
CA HIS A 115 -15.76 10.78 18.69
C HIS A 115 -14.50 11.46 18.14
N LEU A 116 -13.30 10.90 18.39
CA LEU A 116 -12.04 11.41 17.84
C LEU A 116 -12.04 11.40 16.31
N VAL A 117 -12.48 10.30 15.69
CA VAL A 117 -12.59 10.22 14.21
C VAL A 117 -13.50 11.32 13.66
N ARG A 118 -14.61 11.64 14.35
CA ARG A 118 -15.61 12.61 13.90
C ARG A 118 -15.20 14.07 14.08
N GLN A 119 -14.53 14.40 15.19
CA GLN A 119 -14.35 15.79 15.62
C GLN A 119 -12.89 16.26 15.61
N ASP A 120 -11.94 15.34 15.77
CA ASP A 120 -10.54 15.69 15.96
C ASP A 120 -9.81 16.03 14.64
N ASN A 121 -8.53 16.39 14.76
CA ASN A 121 -7.66 16.56 13.61
C ASN A 121 -7.28 15.20 12.98
N GLU A 122 -6.84 15.24 11.73
CA GLU A 122 -6.56 14.05 10.92
C GLU A 122 -5.48 13.12 11.51
N GLU A 123 -4.50 13.67 12.23
CA GLU A 123 -3.45 12.86 12.84
C GLU A 123 -4.04 12.03 13.99
N ASN A 124 -4.81 12.65 14.88
CA ASN A 124 -5.48 11.99 16.00
C ASN A 124 -6.54 10.99 15.51
N ALA A 125 -7.34 11.37 14.51
CA ALA A 125 -8.33 10.51 13.90
C ALA A 125 -7.68 9.27 13.24
N ALA A 126 -6.58 9.43 12.50
CA ALA A 126 -5.86 8.31 11.90
C ALA A 126 -5.30 7.34 12.96
N LEU A 127 -4.77 7.87 14.07
CA LEU A 127 -4.31 7.05 15.18
C LEU A 127 -5.47 6.35 15.88
N ALA A 128 -6.62 7.01 16.05
CA ALA A 128 -7.83 6.41 16.58
C ALA A 128 -8.31 5.23 15.71
N CYS A 129 -8.27 5.35 14.37
CA CYS A 129 -8.57 4.24 13.46
C CYS A 129 -7.63 3.04 13.66
N LYS A 130 -6.33 3.27 13.87
CA LYS A 130 -5.37 2.19 14.17
C LYS A 130 -5.69 1.51 15.50
N THR A 131 -6.02 2.29 16.54
CA THR A 131 -6.45 1.75 17.83
C THR A 131 -7.73 0.92 17.69
N LEU A 132 -8.71 1.36 16.90
CA LEU A 132 -9.93 0.59 16.60
C LEU A 132 -9.61 -0.78 15.97
N ILE A 133 -8.71 -0.81 14.99
CA ILE A 133 -8.26 -2.04 14.33
C ILE A 133 -7.64 -3.01 15.34
N ASP A 134 -6.73 -2.52 16.18
CA ASP A 134 -6.04 -3.35 17.16
C ASP A 134 -6.99 -3.84 18.26
N HIS A 135 -7.94 -3.01 18.69
CA HIS A 135 -8.97 -3.41 19.65
C HIS A 135 -9.85 -4.54 19.12
N VAL A 136 -10.35 -4.42 17.88
CA VAL A 136 -11.16 -5.49 17.26
C VAL A 136 -10.35 -6.76 17.08
N ARG A 137 -9.08 -6.65 16.64
CA ARG A 137 -8.19 -7.79 16.44
C ARG A 137 -7.91 -8.54 17.74
N ASN A 138 -7.60 -7.83 18.81
CA ASN A 138 -7.06 -8.41 20.03
C ASN A 138 -8.16 -8.82 21.02
N TYR A 139 -9.22 -8.00 21.18
CA TYR A 139 -10.26 -8.26 22.18
C TYR A 139 -11.46 -9.06 21.65
N ARG A 140 -11.70 -9.04 20.33
CA ARG A 140 -12.85 -9.67 19.67
C ARG A 140 -14.19 -9.29 20.32
N CYS A 141 -14.32 -8.02 20.69
CA CYS A 141 -15.45 -7.48 21.48
C CYS A 141 -16.39 -6.58 20.67
N LEU A 142 -16.28 -6.59 19.34
CA LEU A 142 -17.08 -5.73 18.48
C LEU A 142 -18.57 -6.06 18.62
N THR A 143 -19.40 -5.04 18.87
CA THR A 143 -20.86 -5.16 18.93
C THR A 143 -21.52 -4.63 17.66
N GLU A 144 -22.82 -4.92 17.49
CA GLU A 144 -23.60 -4.45 16.34
C GLU A 144 -23.75 -2.92 16.33
N GLU A 145 -23.85 -2.30 17.51
CA GLU A 145 -23.93 -0.85 17.67
C GLU A 145 -22.64 -0.18 17.18
N ASN A 146 -21.49 -0.72 17.60
CA ASN A 146 -20.18 -0.24 17.14
C ASN A 146 -20.02 -0.34 15.62
N LEU A 147 -20.52 -1.42 15.00
CA LEU A 147 -20.48 -1.58 13.55
C LEU A 147 -21.39 -0.57 12.85
N SER A 148 -22.60 -0.35 13.37
CA SER A 148 -23.56 0.63 12.85
C SER A 148 -23.01 2.06 12.92
N GLU A 149 -22.42 2.44 14.06
CA GLU A 149 -21.81 3.75 14.24
C GLU A 149 -20.60 3.94 13.31
N CYS A 150 -19.70 2.96 13.24
CA CYS A 150 -18.55 3.00 12.34
C CYS A 150 -18.98 3.11 10.88
N THR A 151 -20.03 2.38 10.47
CA THR A 151 -20.57 2.45 9.10
C THR A 151 -21.15 3.83 8.80
N THR A 152 -21.86 4.42 9.77
CA THR A 152 -22.42 5.77 9.63
C THR A 152 -21.31 6.81 9.45
N LEU A 153 -20.27 6.76 10.29
CA LEU A 153 -19.10 7.64 10.16
C LEU A 153 -18.38 7.45 8.83
N PHE A 154 -18.28 6.20 8.36
CA PHE A 154 -17.63 5.89 7.10
C PHE A 154 -18.38 6.48 5.90
N ILE A 155 -19.71 6.33 5.85
CA ILE A 155 -20.55 6.94 4.80
C ILE A 155 -20.47 8.47 4.86
N GLU A 156 -20.51 9.07 6.04
CA GLU A 156 -20.34 10.52 6.22
C GLU A 156 -18.97 11.00 5.67
N GLY A 157 -17.89 10.29 6.00
CA GLY A 157 -16.56 10.58 5.48
C GLY A 157 -16.46 10.46 3.96
N LEU A 158 -17.05 9.40 3.38
CA LEU A 158 -17.11 9.22 1.92
C LEU A 158 -17.82 10.39 1.24
N GLY A 159 -18.92 10.88 1.82
CA GLY A 159 -19.69 12.01 1.30
C GLY A 159 -18.90 13.33 1.19
N HIS A 160 -17.88 13.53 2.03
CA HIS A 160 -17.03 14.74 1.98
C HIS A 160 -15.92 14.68 0.92
N MET A 161 -15.64 13.51 0.33
CA MET A 161 -14.46 13.34 -0.52
C MET A 161 -14.52 14.13 -1.83
N SER A 162 -15.71 14.27 -2.42
CA SER A 162 -15.89 15.02 -3.68
C SER A 162 -15.52 16.51 -3.52
N ASP A 163 -15.99 17.14 -2.45
CA ASP A 163 -15.62 18.52 -2.09
C ASP A 163 -14.12 18.63 -1.83
N LEU A 164 -13.56 17.70 -1.06
CA LEU A 164 -12.14 17.70 -0.70
C LEU A 164 -11.23 17.59 -1.93
N VAL A 165 -11.58 16.72 -2.89
CA VAL A 165 -10.85 16.57 -4.17
C VAL A 165 -10.89 17.88 -4.96
N THR A 166 -12.06 18.49 -5.09
CA THR A 166 -12.20 19.76 -5.82
C THR A 166 -11.41 20.88 -5.15
N ARG A 167 -11.50 20.98 -3.82
CA ARG A 167 -10.85 22.04 -3.03
C ARG A 167 -9.33 21.92 -3.02
N LEU A 168 -8.78 20.72 -2.92
CA LEU A 168 -7.33 20.51 -2.73
C LEU A 168 -6.57 20.13 -4.01
N LEU A 169 -7.24 19.58 -5.03
CA LEU A 169 -6.61 18.93 -6.18
C LEU A 169 -7.06 19.50 -7.55
N SER A 170 -7.52 20.74 -7.58
CA SER A 170 -7.78 21.52 -8.80
C SER A 170 -6.57 22.41 -9.14
N GLU A 171 -6.49 22.92 -10.37
CA GLU A 171 -5.37 23.78 -10.81
C GLU A 171 -5.31 25.11 -10.02
N ASP A 172 -6.48 25.60 -9.61
CA ASP A 172 -6.71 26.82 -8.86
C ASP A 172 -6.66 26.63 -7.33
N SER A 173 -6.55 25.38 -6.85
CA SER A 173 -6.45 25.08 -5.41
C SER A 173 -5.35 25.89 -4.72
N ALA A 174 -5.61 26.33 -3.49
CA ALA A 174 -4.60 26.97 -2.65
C ALA A 174 -3.58 25.95 -2.15
N ALA A 175 -2.34 26.39 -1.93
CA ALA A 175 -1.35 25.58 -1.24
C ALA A 175 -1.77 25.37 0.22
N MET A 176 -1.67 24.14 0.71
CA MET A 176 -1.96 23.81 2.10
C MET A 176 -0.90 24.36 3.04
N ASP A 177 -1.33 24.85 4.20
CA ASP A 177 -0.43 25.16 5.32
C ASP A 177 -0.05 23.86 6.04
N SER A 178 1.24 23.54 6.11
CA SER A 178 1.74 22.33 6.76
C SER A 178 1.48 22.31 8.26
N GLU A 179 1.33 23.48 8.89
CA GLU A 179 1.06 23.63 10.32
C GLU A 179 -0.40 23.44 10.69
N VAL A 180 -1.32 23.46 9.72
CA VAL A 180 -2.76 23.29 9.95
C VAL A 180 -3.20 21.92 9.44
N ALA A 181 -3.51 21.03 10.38
CA ALA A 181 -4.08 19.72 10.12
C ALA A 181 -5.54 19.83 9.63
N LEU A 182 -5.94 18.93 8.74
CA LEU A 182 -7.35 18.81 8.35
C LEU A 182 -8.18 18.21 9.50
N ARG A 183 -9.50 18.40 9.42
CA ARG A 183 -10.44 17.68 10.28
C ARG A 183 -10.53 16.21 9.86
N GLY A 184 -10.70 15.31 10.82
CA GLY A 184 -10.70 13.86 10.64
C GLY A 184 -11.51 13.37 9.44
N LEU A 185 -12.84 13.50 9.47
CA LEU A 185 -13.73 13.10 8.36
C LEU A 185 -13.56 13.90 7.07
N HIS A 186 -12.72 14.94 7.06
CA HIS A 186 -12.38 15.77 5.89
C HIS A 186 -10.90 15.56 5.50
N SER A 187 -10.38 14.35 5.67
CA SER A 187 -9.00 13.98 5.33
C SER A 187 -8.96 12.67 4.55
N PHE A 188 -8.23 12.67 3.43
CA PHE A 188 -7.96 11.46 2.65
C PHE A 188 -7.21 10.41 3.48
N LYS A 189 -6.28 10.85 4.34
CA LYS A 189 -5.50 9.97 5.22
C LYS A 189 -6.39 9.17 6.15
N VAL A 190 -7.36 9.84 6.79
CA VAL A 190 -8.31 9.18 7.70
C VAL A 190 -9.22 8.25 6.92
N MET A 191 -9.69 8.63 5.73
CA MET A 191 -10.51 7.75 4.90
C MET A 191 -9.79 6.46 4.48
N ALA A 192 -8.48 6.53 4.23
CA ALA A 192 -7.66 5.35 3.97
C ALA A 192 -7.67 4.38 5.16
N GLU A 193 -7.48 4.90 6.38
CA GLU A 193 -7.51 4.11 7.62
C GLU A 193 -8.91 3.58 7.92
N MET A 194 -9.97 4.37 7.68
CA MET A 194 -11.36 3.92 7.85
C MET A 194 -11.71 2.76 6.91
N GLY A 195 -11.19 2.75 5.67
CA GLY A 195 -11.33 1.59 4.78
C GLY A 195 -10.78 0.31 5.41
N LEU A 196 -9.63 0.39 6.10
CA LEU A 196 -9.05 -0.74 6.83
C LEU A 196 -9.85 -1.12 8.08
N VAL A 197 -10.36 -0.12 8.83
CA VAL A 197 -11.28 -0.35 9.96
C VAL A 197 -12.49 -1.14 9.48
N MET A 198 -13.09 -0.73 8.36
CA MET A 198 -14.26 -1.40 7.79
C MET A 198 -13.96 -2.83 7.32
N VAL A 199 -12.78 -3.12 6.76
CA VAL A 199 -12.35 -4.51 6.49
C VAL A 199 -12.30 -5.32 7.78
N MET A 200 -11.65 -4.79 8.82
CA MET A 200 -11.47 -5.49 10.09
C MET A 200 -12.80 -5.75 10.81
N PHE A 201 -13.69 -4.76 10.80
CA PHE A 201 -15.02 -4.87 11.39
C PHE A 201 -15.88 -5.88 10.62
N SER A 202 -15.89 -5.82 9.29
CA SER A 202 -16.62 -6.76 8.44
C SER A 202 -16.10 -8.20 8.58
N ARG A 203 -14.80 -8.40 8.81
CA ARG A 203 -14.21 -9.71 9.12
C ARG A 203 -14.69 -10.26 10.46
N ALA A 204 -14.82 -9.40 11.46
CA ALA A 204 -15.24 -9.76 12.81
C ALA A 204 -16.75 -10.09 12.88
N MET A 205 -17.59 -9.37 12.13
CA MET A 205 -19.05 -9.52 12.16
C MET A 205 -19.64 -9.82 10.77
N ARG A 206 -19.52 -11.08 10.34
CA ARG A 206 -20.02 -11.52 9.02
C ARG A 206 -21.55 -11.49 8.87
N GLN A 207 -22.30 -11.45 9.98
CA GLN A 207 -23.77 -11.59 9.97
C GLN A 207 -24.52 -10.29 9.61
N MET A 208 -23.86 -9.12 9.63
CA MET A 208 -24.47 -7.82 9.34
C MET A 208 -24.26 -7.34 7.88
N ALA A 209 -24.48 -8.24 6.93
CA ALA A 209 -24.30 -7.94 5.50
C ALA A 209 -25.10 -6.71 4.99
N PRO A 210 -26.34 -6.41 5.44
CA PRO A 210 -27.09 -5.28 4.89
C PRO A 210 -26.48 -3.90 5.19
N VAL A 211 -26.02 -3.68 6.42
CA VAL A 211 -25.40 -2.40 6.84
C VAL A 211 -24.10 -2.18 6.07
N VAL A 212 -23.30 -3.24 5.92
CA VAL A 212 -22.06 -3.20 5.15
C VAL A 212 -22.33 -3.06 3.65
N LYS A 213 -23.41 -3.63 3.11
CA LYS A 213 -23.79 -3.46 1.69
C LYS A 213 -24.13 -2.00 1.35
N ALA A 214 -24.68 -1.24 2.30
CA ALA A 214 -25.02 0.16 2.09
C ALA A 214 -23.79 1.06 1.85
N THR A 215 -22.57 0.58 2.12
CA THR A 215 -21.34 1.34 1.84
C THR A 215 -20.81 1.15 0.43
N ILE A 216 -21.31 0.15 -0.32
CA ILE A 216 -20.74 -0.23 -1.62
C ILE A 216 -20.82 0.93 -2.61
N ASP A 217 -22.02 1.49 -2.83
CA ASP A 217 -22.21 2.56 -3.81
C ASP A 217 -21.48 3.86 -3.40
N PRO A 218 -21.59 4.35 -2.15
CA PRO A 218 -20.78 5.50 -1.72
C PRO A 218 -19.27 5.29 -1.86
N THR A 219 -18.79 4.04 -1.67
CA THR A 219 -17.37 3.75 -1.85
C THR A 219 -16.99 3.78 -3.33
N PHE A 220 -17.84 3.27 -4.22
CA PHE A 220 -17.65 3.36 -5.67
C PHE A 220 -17.56 4.82 -6.12
N GLU A 221 -18.44 5.69 -5.65
CA GLU A 221 -18.39 7.13 -5.96
C GLU A 221 -17.00 7.70 -5.67
N VAL A 222 -16.41 7.39 -4.50
CA VAL A 222 -15.09 7.91 -4.10
C VAL A 222 -13.93 7.29 -4.89
N ILE A 223 -13.94 5.98 -5.15
CA ILE A 223 -12.87 5.37 -5.95
C ILE A 223 -12.96 5.77 -7.43
N GLU A 224 -14.13 6.19 -7.90
CA GLU A 224 -14.32 6.72 -9.26
C GLU A 224 -13.95 8.21 -9.37
N LEU A 225 -13.92 8.96 -8.26
CA LEU A 225 -13.45 10.35 -8.26
C LEU A 225 -12.06 10.50 -8.88
N GLU A 226 -11.87 11.63 -9.55
CA GLU A 226 -10.63 12.01 -10.19
C GLU A 226 -10.28 13.44 -9.81
N SER A 227 -9.00 13.71 -9.53
CA SER A 227 -8.54 15.10 -9.40
C SER A 227 -8.78 15.83 -10.73
N PRO A 228 -9.44 17.00 -10.73
CA PRO A 228 -9.67 17.77 -11.95
C PRO A 228 -8.37 18.11 -12.68
N ALA A 229 -7.33 18.49 -11.92
CA ALA A 229 -6.00 18.79 -12.47
C ALA A 229 -5.35 17.55 -13.11
N GLN A 230 -5.41 16.39 -12.43
CA GLN A 230 -4.89 15.13 -12.96
C GLN A 230 -5.63 14.69 -14.23
N LYS A 231 -6.96 14.71 -14.17
CA LYS A 231 -7.84 14.26 -15.25
C LYS A 231 -7.58 15.03 -16.54
N LYS A 232 -7.55 16.36 -16.45
CA LYS A 232 -7.28 17.24 -17.60
C LYS A 232 -5.95 16.91 -18.27
N VAL A 233 -4.87 16.80 -17.51
CA VAL A 233 -3.54 16.48 -18.06
C VAL A 233 -3.50 15.11 -18.71
N ARG A 234 -4.18 14.12 -18.11
CA ARG A 234 -4.28 12.78 -18.68
C ARG A 234 -5.09 12.77 -19.98
N ASP A 235 -6.25 13.42 -19.99
CA ASP A 235 -7.13 13.48 -21.14
C ASP A 235 -6.46 14.23 -22.31
N ASP A 236 -5.75 15.33 -22.03
CA ASP A 236 -4.94 16.06 -23.03
C ASP A 236 -3.80 15.19 -23.59
N CYS A 237 -3.12 14.42 -22.72
CA CYS A 237 -2.06 13.49 -23.13
C CYS A 237 -2.61 12.36 -24.03
N GLU A 238 -3.75 11.78 -23.65
CA GLU A 238 -4.40 10.70 -24.39
C GLU A 238 -5.00 11.19 -25.71
N ALA A 239 -5.51 12.43 -25.77
CA ALA A 239 -5.95 13.07 -27.01
C ALA A 239 -4.83 13.28 -28.03
N MET A 240 -3.58 13.41 -27.57
CA MET A 240 -2.39 13.45 -28.43
C MET A 240 -1.89 12.06 -28.86
N GLY A 241 -2.59 10.99 -28.49
CA GLY A 241 -2.19 9.61 -28.79
C GLY A 241 -1.05 9.06 -27.91
N ASN A 242 -0.73 9.75 -26.81
CA ASN A 242 0.26 9.30 -25.84
C ASN A 242 -0.40 8.66 -24.63
N THR A 243 0.35 7.86 -23.89
CA THR A 243 -0.11 7.26 -22.63
C THR A 243 0.46 8.01 -21.44
N TRP A 244 -0.42 8.55 -20.60
CA TRP A 244 -0.04 9.22 -19.36
C TRP A 244 0.39 8.23 -18.27
N ALA A 245 1.42 8.62 -17.50
CA ALA A 245 1.89 7.90 -16.32
C ALA A 245 2.54 8.87 -15.31
N GLY A 246 2.01 8.91 -14.09
CA GLY A 246 2.49 9.70 -12.97
C GLY A 246 1.48 10.74 -12.49
N MET A 247 2.00 11.75 -11.81
CA MET A 247 1.22 12.83 -11.19
C MET A 247 1.39 14.12 -11.99
N ALA A 248 0.29 14.85 -12.22
CA ALA A 248 0.31 16.12 -12.92
C ALA A 248 1.13 17.16 -12.16
N SER A 249 1.98 17.91 -12.88
CA SER A 249 2.82 18.96 -12.31
C SER A 249 2.01 20.19 -11.87
N THR A 250 0.77 20.33 -12.32
CA THR A 250 -0.16 21.42 -11.97
C THR A 250 -0.76 21.25 -10.56
N ILE A 251 -0.63 20.06 -9.94
CA ILE A 251 -1.12 19.80 -8.59
C ILE A 251 -0.20 20.49 -7.57
N LYS A 252 -0.74 21.49 -6.87
CA LYS A 252 0.03 22.26 -5.85
C LYS A 252 0.22 21.52 -4.53
N ASN A 253 -0.64 20.54 -4.22
CA ASN A 253 -0.66 19.80 -2.96
C ASN A 253 -0.30 18.31 -3.17
N PRO A 254 0.99 17.98 -3.43
CA PRO A 254 1.39 16.61 -3.76
C PRO A 254 1.19 15.61 -2.61
N GLY A 255 1.30 16.07 -1.35
CA GLY A 255 1.00 15.26 -0.17
C GLY A 255 -0.47 14.82 -0.13
N ALA A 256 -1.40 15.78 -0.28
CA ALA A 256 -2.83 15.51 -0.34
C ALA A 256 -3.20 14.61 -1.52
N TYR A 257 -2.56 14.78 -2.67
CA TYR A 257 -2.76 13.89 -3.82
C TYR A 257 -2.30 12.46 -3.54
N SER A 258 -1.13 12.29 -2.92
CA SER A 258 -0.65 10.97 -2.49
C SER A 258 -1.59 10.33 -1.47
N ASP A 259 -2.11 11.10 -0.51
CA ASP A 259 -3.09 10.61 0.46
C ASP A 259 -4.43 10.24 -0.20
N PHE A 260 -4.89 11.00 -1.20
CA PHE A 260 -6.08 10.68 -1.99
C PHE A 260 -5.92 9.36 -2.75
N VAL A 261 -4.81 9.17 -3.48
CA VAL A 261 -4.52 7.92 -4.19
C VAL A 261 -4.41 6.76 -3.19
N ASN A 262 -3.80 6.96 -2.03
CA ASN A 262 -3.76 5.95 -0.96
C ASN A 262 -5.17 5.59 -0.48
N ALA A 263 -6.02 6.57 -0.22
CA ALA A 263 -7.41 6.33 0.17
C ALA A 263 -8.13 5.50 -0.88
N GLN A 264 -8.01 5.84 -2.17
CA GLN A 264 -8.61 5.05 -3.25
C GLN A 264 -8.09 3.61 -3.29
N ILE A 265 -6.80 3.36 -3.07
CA ILE A 265 -6.23 2.00 -3.03
C ILE A 265 -6.77 1.20 -1.84
N LYS A 266 -6.90 1.80 -0.65
CA LYS A 266 -7.45 1.13 0.53
C LYS A 266 -8.94 0.85 0.38
N LEU A 267 -9.71 1.80 -0.17
CA LEU A 267 -11.13 1.63 -0.48
C LEU A 267 -11.37 0.59 -1.57
N LEU A 268 -10.51 0.55 -2.60
CA LEU A 268 -10.51 -0.51 -3.61
C LEU A 268 -10.28 -1.89 -2.97
N SER A 269 -9.29 -2.01 -2.08
CA SER A 269 -9.00 -3.24 -1.34
C SER A 269 -10.19 -3.68 -0.47
N TYR A 270 -10.86 -2.71 0.17
CA TYR A 270 -12.07 -2.93 0.95
C TYR A 270 -13.24 -3.45 0.08
N LEU A 271 -13.50 -2.84 -1.07
CA LEU A 271 -14.54 -3.30 -2.00
C LEU A 271 -14.23 -4.70 -2.53
N VAL A 272 -12.99 -4.98 -2.92
CA VAL A 272 -12.58 -6.34 -3.32
C VAL A 272 -12.85 -7.35 -2.20
N TYR A 273 -12.61 -6.98 -0.94
CA TYR A 273 -12.89 -7.86 0.19
C TYR A 273 -14.39 -8.13 0.39
N ILE A 274 -15.24 -7.11 0.35
CA ILE A 274 -16.70 -7.27 0.55
C ILE A 274 -17.35 -7.96 -0.63
N LEU A 275 -17.01 -7.58 -1.85
CA LEU A 275 -17.68 -8.08 -3.04
C LEU A 275 -17.43 -9.55 -3.29
N ARG A 276 -16.36 -10.13 -2.75
CA ARG A 276 -16.17 -11.60 -2.69
C ARG A 276 -17.30 -12.32 -1.95
N GLN A 277 -18.03 -11.64 -1.08
CA GLN A 277 -19.17 -12.18 -0.33
C GLN A 277 -20.50 -11.99 -1.07
N VAL A 278 -20.52 -11.20 -2.14
CA VAL A 278 -21.69 -10.94 -2.97
C VAL A 278 -21.69 -11.90 -4.16
N THR A 279 -22.75 -12.70 -4.29
CA THR A 279 -22.89 -13.71 -5.36
C THR A 279 -23.88 -13.32 -6.45
N ASP A 280 -24.43 -12.12 -6.37
CA ASP A 280 -25.51 -11.66 -7.25
C ASP A 280 -24.96 -11.26 -8.63
N GLN A 281 -25.85 -11.09 -9.63
CA GLN A 281 -25.47 -10.74 -11.00
C GLN A 281 -24.67 -9.42 -11.09
N THR A 282 -24.87 -8.51 -10.14
CA THR A 282 -24.12 -7.25 -10.02
C THR A 282 -22.63 -7.46 -9.69
N ALA A 283 -22.25 -8.62 -9.18
CA ALA A 283 -20.85 -8.93 -8.85
C ALA A 283 -19.93 -8.84 -10.08
N VAL A 284 -20.44 -9.19 -11.26
CA VAL A 284 -19.67 -9.10 -12.52
C VAL A 284 -19.39 -7.65 -12.89
N GLU A 285 -20.42 -6.81 -12.88
CA GLU A 285 -20.31 -5.39 -13.19
C GLU A 285 -19.34 -4.68 -12.22
N TYR A 286 -19.46 -4.98 -10.92
CA TYR A 286 -18.54 -4.43 -9.92
C TYR A 286 -17.09 -4.87 -10.17
N GLY A 287 -16.85 -6.14 -10.49
CA GLY A 287 -15.52 -6.66 -10.77
C GLY A 287 -14.86 -5.99 -11.99
N GLU A 288 -15.63 -5.73 -13.04
CA GLU A 288 -15.15 -5.02 -14.23
C GLU A 288 -14.84 -3.54 -13.93
N ARG A 289 -15.73 -2.84 -13.21
CA ARG A 289 -15.49 -1.46 -12.75
C ARG A 289 -14.23 -1.35 -11.92
N LEU A 290 -14.05 -2.22 -10.91
CA LEU A 290 -12.86 -2.25 -10.07
C LEU A 290 -11.57 -2.47 -10.87
N THR A 291 -11.63 -3.33 -11.88
CA THR A 291 -10.47 -3.64 -12.74
C THR A 291 -10.04 -2.43 -13.57
N LEU A 292 -11.00 -1.68 -14.13
CA LEU A 292 -10.73 -0.44 -14.87
C LEU A 292 -10.21 0.67 -13.96
N ILE A 293 -10.80 0.83 -12.76
CA ILE A 293 -10.35 1.82 -11.78
C ILE A 293 -8.93 1.51 -11.32
N ALA A 294 -8.60 0.25 -11.07
CA ALA A 294 -7.25 -0.17 -10.70
C ALA A 294 -6.22 0.15 -11.80
N LEU A 295 -6.57 -0.04 -13.08
CA LEU A 295 -5.73 0.37 -14.20
C LEU A 295 -5.52 1.89 -14.23
N ARG A 296 -6.59 2.69 -14.06
CA ARG A 296 -6.49 4.15 -14.00
C ARG A 296 -5.57 4.58 -12.85
N LEU A 297 -5.74 3.99 -11.66
CA LEU A 297 -4.90 4.29 -10.50
C LEU A 297 -3.42 3.93 -10.74
N LEU A 298 -3.10 2.92 -11.57
CA LEU A 298 -1.72 2.62 -11.95
C LEU A 298 -1.11 3.74 -12.82
N GLN A 299 -1.91 4.34 -13.71
CA GLN A 299 -1.51 5.52 -14.48
C GLN A 299 -1.29 6.73 -13.56
N ASP A 300 -2.22 6.97 -12.63
CA ASP A 300 -2.25 8.15 -11.78
C ASP A 300 -1.31 8.08 -10.56
N CYS A 301 -0.77 6.89 -10.24
CA CYS A 301 0.06 6.69 -9.06
C CYS A 301 1.37 7.52 -9.11
N PRO A 302 1.64 8.38 -8.10
CA PRO A 302 2.83 9.22 -8.04
C PRO A 302 4.15 8.45 -8.17
N ALA A 303 5.12 9.06 -8.84
CA ALA A 303 6.46 8.48 -9.02
C ALA A 303 7.21 8.28 -7.69
N THR A 304 6.94 9.15 -6.72
CA THR A 304 7.64 9.25 -5.43
C THR A 304 7.23 8.17 -4.43
N SER A 305 6.10 7.47 -4.65
CA SER A 305 5.53 6.57 -3.65
C SER A 305 5.58 5.10 -4.08
N THR A 306 6.73 4.45 -3.84
CA THR A 306 6.88 2.99 -4.01
C THR A 306 5.86 2.17 -3.21
N PRO A 307 5.57 2.49 -1.94
CA PRO A 307 4.63 1.69 -1.14
C PRO A 307 3.23 1.62 -1.75
N LEU A 308 2.69 2.74 -2.22
CA LEU A 308 1.36 2.79 -2.83
C LEU A 308 1.27 1.92 -4.09
N ARG A 309 2.29 2.00 -4.95
CA ARG A 309 2.35 1.20 -6.17
C ARG A 309 2.45 -0.29 -5.87
N LYS A 310 3.24 -0.68 -4.86
CA LYS A 310 3.35 -2.07 -4.41
C LYS A 310 2.01 -2.61 -3.96
N GLU A 311 1.30 -1.88 -3.10
CA GLU A 311 -0.02 -2.29 -2.60
C GLU A 311 -1.06 -2.36 -3.73
N LEU A 312 -1.12 -1.34 -4.60
CA LEU A 312 -2.02 -1.35 -5.75
C LEU A 312 -1.76 -2.53 -6.69
N MET A 313 -0.49 -2.89 -6.93
CA MET A 313 -0.15 -4.04 -7.76
C MET A 313 -0.64 -5.36 -7.17
N VAL A 314 -0.64 -5.51 -5.84
CA VAL A 314 -1.22 -6.70 -5.19
C VAL A 314 -2.72 -6.80 -5.47
N VAL A 315 -3.44 -5.69 -5.35
CA VAL A 315 -4.89 -5.63 -5.65
C VAL A 315 -5.16 -5.88 -7.13
N PHE A 316 -4.40 -5.21 -8.01
CA PHE A 316 -4.51 -5.36 -9.45
C PHE A 316 -4.25 -6.81 -9.89
N ARG A 317 -3.19 -7.45 -9.37
CA ARG A 317 -2.90 -8.87 -9.62
C ARG A 317 -4.08 -9.77 -9.24
N HIS A 318 -4.73 -9.50 -8.10
CA HIS A 318 -5.91 -10.26 -7.72
C HIS A 318 -7.06 -10.07 -8.72
N LEU A 319 -7.37 -8.83 -9.10
CA LEU A 319 -8.44 -8.49 -10.04
C LEU A 319 -8.21 -9.12 -11.42
N ILE A 320 -7.00 -9.03 -11.97
CA ILE A 320 -6.68 -9.61 -13.28
C ILE A 320 -6.64 -11.15 -13.28
N GLY A 321 -6.55 -11.79 -12.11
CA GLY A 321 -6.71 -13.24 -11.97
C GLY A 321 -8.16 -13.71 -12.10
N THR A 322 -9.13 -12.80 -11.98
CA THR A 322 -10.57 -13.10 -12.10
C THR A 322 -11.04 -13.09 -13.57
N PRO A 323 -12.25 -13.60 -13.88
CA PRO A 323 -12.85 -13.49 -15.22
C PRO A 323 -13.06 -12.05 -15.70
N HIS A 324 -13.13 -11.06 -14.81
CA HIS A 324 -13.38 -9.64 -15.14
C HIS A 324 -12.26 -8.99 -15.96
N ARG A 325 -11.08 -9.64 -16.04
CA ARG A 325 -9.92 -9.17 -16.82
C ARG A 325 -10.20 -8.86 -18.30
N ARG A 326 -11.27 -9.42 -18.88
CA ARG A 326 -11.66 -9.16 -20.28
C ARG A 326 -11.94 -7.69 -20.56
N VAL A 327 -12.41 -6.95 -19.55
CA VAL A 327 -12.63 -5.50 -19.65
C VAL A 327 -11.36 -4.71 -19.97
N LEU A 328 -10.17 -5.30 -19.76
CA LEU A 328 -8.89 -4.67 -20.06
C LEU A 328 -8.50 -4.76 -21.54
N VAL A 329 -9.13 -5.61 -22.35
CA VAL A 329 -8.75 -5.79 -23.77
C VAL A 329 -8.75 -4.48 -24.57
N PRO A 330 -9.77 -3.59 -24.44
CA PRO A 330 -9.75 -2.29 -25.12
C PRO A 330 -8.64 -1.35 -24.63
N GLN A 331 -8.15 -1.54 -23.41
CA GLN A 331 -7.14 -0.70 -22.76
C GLN A 331 -5.77 -1.39 -22.66
N ILE A 332 -5.59 -2.54 -23.33
CA ILE A 332 -4.41 -3.40 -23.16
C ILE A 332 -3.10 -2.70 -23.56
N ASP A 333 -3.18 -1.73 -24.47
CA ASP A 333 -2.03 -0.94 -24.92
C ASP A 333 -1.39 -0.15 -23.77
N LYS A 334 -2.20 0.26 -22.78
CA LYS A 334 -1.71 0.90 -21.55
C LYS A 334 -0.83 -0.07 -20.74
N LEU A 335 -1.19 -1.35 -20.72
CA LEU A 335 -0.45 -2.39 -20.01
C LEU A 335 0.82 -2.84 -20.77
N PHE A 336 1.02 -2.38 -22.01
CA PHE A 336 2.30 -2.56 -22.70
C PHE A 336 3.35 -1.53 -22.29
N ASP A 337 2.96 -0.46 -21.59
CA ASP A 337 3.86 0.57 -21.10
C ASP A 337 4.37 0.26 -19.70
N GLU A 338 5.67 -0.02 -19.59
CA GLU A 338 6.34 -0.25 -18.30
C GLU A 338 6.21 0.94 -17.34
N ARG A 339 6.02 2.16 -17.85
CA ARG A 339 5.83 3.35 -17.00
C ARG A 339 4.53 3.28 -16.22
N ILE A 340 3.49 2.64 -16.75
CA ILE A 340 2.22 2.42 -16.04
C ILE A 340 2.36 1.29 -15.03
N LEU A 341 3.02 0.20 -15.41
CA LEU A 341 3.16 -0.98 -14.56
C LEU A 341 4.14 -0.74 -13.40
N LEU A 342 5.37 -0.36 -13.72
CA LEU A 342 6.48 -0.20 -12.76
C LEU A 342 6.56 1.21 -12.18
N GLY A 343 6.01 2.20 -12.89
CA GLY A 343 6.15 3.61 -12.53
C GLY A 343 7.37 4.26 -13.16
N THR A 344 7.46 5.57 -12.98
CA THR A 344 8.56 6.37 -13.53
C THR A 344 9.78 6.44 -12.62
N GLY A 345 9.60 6.23 -11.30
CA GLY A 345 10.69 6.22 -10.31
C GLY A 345 11.61 5.00 -10.41
N ILE A 346 12.92 5.22 -10.31
CA ILE A 346 13.95 4.17 -10.44
C ILE A 346 13.81 3.11 -9.33
N GLY A 347 13.57 3.54 -8.08
CA GLY A 347 13.36 2.62 -6.95
C GLY A 347 12.18 1.65 -7.15
N ASN A 348 11.09 2.15 -7.75
CA ASN A 348 9.92 1.32 -8.08
C ASN A 348 10.28 0.25 -9.12
N LYS A 349 11.01 0.66 -10.15
CA LYS A 349 11.44 -0.23 -11.24
C LYS A 349 12.35 -1.33 -10.78
N GLU A 350 13.13 -1.14 -9.70
CA GLU A 350 14.00 -2.18 -9.17
C GLU A 350 13.24 -3.14 -8.26
N ILE A 351 12.48 -2.61 -7.31
CA ILE A 351 11.79 -3.40 -6.28
C ILE A 351 10.63 -4.22 -6.87
N LEU A 352 9.90 -3.67 -7.85
CA LEU A 352 8.64 -4.26 -8.32
C LEU A 352 8.79 -5.13 -9.57
N ARG A 353 9.93 -5.06 -10.27
CA ARG A 353 10.15 -5.67 -11.60
C ARG A 353 9.65 -7.10 -11.70
N THR A 354 10.20 -7.98 -10.87
CA THR A 354 9.91 -9.41 -10.88
C THR A 354 8.46 -9.72 -10.55
N GLY A 355 7.90 -9.05 -9.54
CA GLY A 355 6.51 -9.26 -9.11
C GLY A 355 5.51 -8.80 -10.18
N VAL A 356 5.77 -7.66 -10.80
CA VAL A 356 4.91 -7.06 -11.82
C VAL A 356 4.95 -7.86 -13.13
N TYR A 357 6.13 -8.19 -13.65
CA TYR A 357 6.22 -8.99 -14.87
C TYR A 357 5.59 -10.37 -14.69
N THR A 358 5.73 -10.99 -13.52
CA THR A 358 5.04 -12.24 -13.20
C THR A 358 3.52 -12.08 -13.26
N ALA A 359 2.98 -11.03 -12.61
CA ALA A 359 1.54 -10.78 -12.59
C ALA A 359 0.95 -10.52 -13.99
N VAL A 360 1.66 -9.75 -14.81
CA VAL A 360 1.17 -9.31 -16.12
C VAL A 360 1.36 -10.40 -17.19
N ALA A 361 2.38 -11.25 -17.08
CA ALA A 361 2.54 -12.39 -17.97
C ALA A 361 1.33 -13.34 -17.90
N ASP A 362 0.84 -13.63 -16.68
CA ASP A 362 -0.37 -14.43 -16.49
C ASP A 362 -1.58 -13.78 -17.19
N LEU A 363 -1.75 -12.46 -17.08
CA LEU A 363 -2.81 -11.73 -17.78
C LEU A 363 -2.73 -11.91 -19.30
N PHE A 364 -1.55 -11.69 -19.89
CA PHE A 364 -1.37 -11.82 -21.34
C PHE A 364 -1.53 -13.26 -21.82
N HIS A 365 -1.12 -14.25 -21.03
CA HIS A 365 -1.37 -15.66 -21.34
C HIS A 365 -2.87 -15.94 -21.51
N HIS A 366 -3.69 -15.41 -20.61
CA HIS A 366 -5.14 -15.60 -20.65
C HIS A 366 -5.83 -14.78 -21.74
N LEU A 367 -5.32 -13.58 -22.04
CA LEU A 367 -5.94 -12.67 -23.01
C LEU A 367 -5.45 -12.85 -24.44
N LYS A 368 -4.36 -13.59 -24.71
CA LYS A 368 -3.77 -13.71 -26.06
C LYS A 368 -4.77 -14.01 -27.17
N GLY A 369 -5.77 -14.86 -26.90
CA GLY A 369 -6.82 -15.22 -27.87
C GLY A 369 -7.78 -14.08 -28.21
N GLU A 370 -7.88 -13.05 -27.35
CA GLU A 370 -8.77 -11.90 -27.52
C GLU A 370 -8.04 -10.71 -28.18
N LEU A 371 -6.69 -10.69 -28.19
CA LEU A 371 -5.88 -9.58 -28.71
C LEU A 371 -5.89 -9.50 -30.24
N SER A 372 -5.93 -8.28 -30.80
CA SER A 372 -5.73 -8.03 -32.23
C SER A 372 -4.29 -8.31 -32.67
N PHE A 373 -4.05 -8.52 -33.97
CA PHE A 373 -2.68 -8.75 -34.48
C PHE A 373 -1.69 -7.62 -34.13
N PRO A 374 -2.03 -6.32 -34.22
CA PRO A 374 -1.15 -5.24 -33.76
C PRO A 374 -0.81 -5.31 -32.26
N GLN A 375 -1.77 -5.72 -31.43
CA GLN A 375 -1.55 -5.93 -29.99
C GLN A 375 -0.66 -7.14 -29.73
N LEU A 376 -0.82 -8.24 -30.48
CA LEU A 376 0.08 -9.39 -30.42
C LEU A 376 1.51 -9.03 -30.82
N SER A 377 1.69 -8.21 -31.86
CA SER A 377 3.01 -7.73 -32.27
C SER A 377 3.69 -6.90 -31.16
N ARG A 378 2.96 -5.99 -30.50
CA ARG A 378 3.46 -5.24 -29.35
C ARG A 378 3.79 -6.12 -28.15
N LEU A 379 2.95 -7.12 -27.88
CA LEU A 379 3.17 -8.12 -26.83
C LEU A 379 4.47 -8.89 -27.05
N VAL A 380 4.70 -9.37 -28.29
CA VAL A 380 5.93 -10.04 -28.70
C VAL A 380 7.14 -9.14 -28.47
N HIS A 381 7.10 -7.90 -28.98
CA HIS A 381 8.21 -6.97 -28.85
C HIS A 381 8.56 -6.66 -27.40
N MET A 382 7.56 -6.48 -26.53
CA MET A 382 7.77 -6.28 -25.10
C MET A 382 8.47 -7.47 -24.45
N HIS A 383 7.97 -8.70 -24.66
CA HIS A 383 8.56 -9.90 -24.02
C HIS A 383 9.96 -10.20 -24.55
N LEU A 384 10.24 -9.91 -25.82
CA LEU A 384 11.60 -9.99 -26.36
C LEU A 384 12.54 -8.98 -25.69
N ARG A 385 12.09 -7.73 -25.49
CA ARG A 385 12.89 -6.72 -24.76
C ARG A 385 13.18 -7.15 -23.31
N ILE A 386 12.20 -7.74 -22.62
CA ILE A 386 12.38 -8.25 -21.25
C ILE A 386 13.32 -9.47 -21.24
N MET A 387 13.17 -10.40 -22.19
CA MET A 387 14.04 -11.58 -22.32
C MET A 387 15.51 -11.22 -22.54
N HIS A 388 15.78 -10.16 -23.29
CA HIS A 388 17.13 -9.66 -23.56
C HIS A 388 17.65 -8.70 -22.48
N ASN A 389 16.84 -8.34 -21.49
CA ASN A 389 17.25 -7.45 -20.42
C ASN A 389 18.14 -8.22 -19.41
N PRO A 390 19.42 -7.87 -19.23
CA PRO A 390 20.26 -8.52 -18.24
C PRO A 390 19.89 -8.16 -16.80
N MET A 391 19.03 -7.16 -16.57
CA MET A 391 18.66 -6.68 -15.23
C MET A 391 17.52 -7.47 -14.58
N VAL A 392 17.00 -8.50 -15.24
CA VAL A 392 15.95 -9.37 -14.68
C VAL A 392 16.54 -10.73 -14.32
N GLY A 393 15.96 -11.36 -13.30
CA GLY A 393 16.33 -12.74 -12.91
C GLY A 393 15.95 -13.76 -13.98
N ASN A 394 16.61 -14.92 -13.95
CA ASN A 394 16.40 -16.00 -14.92
C ASN A 394 14.95 -16.48 -14.94
N ASN A 395 14.31 -16.42 -13.79
CA ASN A 395 12.90 -16.72 -13.57
C ASN A 395 11.97 -15.92 -14.49
N VAL A 396 12.25 -14.62 -14.65
CA VAL A 396 11.48 -13.73 -15.53
C VAL A 396 11.82 -14.02 -17.00
N HIS A 397 13.07 -14.33 -17.34
CA HIS A 397 13.44 -14.74 -18.71
C HIS A 397 12.67 -15.99 -19.14
N ILE A 398 12.63 -17.02 -18.28
CA ILE A 398 11.90 -18.27 -18.54
C ILE A 398 10.41 -17.98 -18.73
N LEU A 399 9.83 -17.13 -17.88
CA LEU A 399 8.43 -16.74 -18.01
C LEU A 399 8.15 -16.05 -19.35
N CYS A 400 9.00 -15.11 -19.76
CA CYS A 400 8.85 -14.42 -21.04
C CYS A 400 8.96 -15.38 -22.22
N ALA A 401 9.89 -16.34 -22.15
CA ALA A 401 10.01 -17.41 -23.14
C ALA A 401 8.73 -18.23 -23.25
N LYS A 402 8.13 -18.64 -22.12
CA LYS A 402 6.86 -19.40 -22.10
C LYS A 402 5.72 -18.63 -22.76
N ILE A 403 5.60 -17.33 -22.51
CA ILE A 403 4.59 -16.50 -23.18
C ILE A 403 4.84 -16.47 -24.68
N LEU A 404 6.06 -16.12 -25.11
CA LEU A 404 6.42 -16.04 -26.52
C LEU A 404 6.17 -17.35 -27.27
N PHE A 405 6.55 -18.50 -26.71
CA PHE A 405 6.33 -19.80 -27.32
C PHE A 405 4.86 -20.23 -27.33
N GLY A 406 4.00 -19.59 -26.53
CA GLY A 406 2.55 -19.80 -26.53
C GLY A 406 1.78 -18.93 -27.53
N LEU A 407 2.42 -18.01 -28.24
CA LEU A 407 1.78 -17.11 -29.22
C LEU A 407 1.68 -17.62 -30.68
N PRO A 408 2.54 -18.53 -31.20
CA PRO A 408 2.57 -18.84 -32.62
C PRO A 408 1.23 -19.30 -33.20
N GLU A 409 0.52 -20.20 -32.51
CA GLU A 409 -0.80 -20.67 -32.95
C GLU A 409 -1.81 -19.53 -33.06
N THR A 410 -1.78 -18.59 -32.11
CA THR A 410 -2.68 -17.44 -32.11
C THR A 410 -2.32 -16.46 -33.23
N ILE A 411 -1.03 -16.24 -33.48
CA ILE A 411 -0.53 -15.38 -34.56
C ILE A 411 -0.97 -15.92 -35.93
N ILE A 412 -0.77 -17.22 -36.18
CA ILE A 412 -1.14 -17.87 -37.44
C ILE A 412 -2.65 -17.82 -37.67
N THR A 413 -3.44 -17.97 -36.61
CA THR A 413 -4.91 -17.98 -36.70
C THR A 413 -5.50 -16.60 -37.02
N LYS A 414 -4.86 -15.51 -36.56
CA LYS A 414 -5.44 -14.16 -36.63
C LYS A 414 -5.05 -13.34 -37.84
N GLU A 415 -4.10 -13.79 -38.65
CA GLU A 415 -3.46 -12.93 -39.66
C GLU A 415 -3.04 -13.72 -40.90
N THR A 416 -2.75 -13.04 -42.01
CA THR A 416 -2.30 -13.71 -43.24
C THR A 416 -0.98 -14.47 -43.04
N PRO A 417 -0.74 -15.56 -43.79
CA PRO A 417 0.48 -16.34 -43.67
C PRO A 417 1.77 -15.50 -43.82
N GLU A 418 1.76 -14.49 -44.70
CA GLU A 418 2.91 -13.61 -44.93
C GLU A 418 3.21 -12.72 -43.72
N ASN A 419 2.19 -12.09 -43.13
CA ASN A 419 2.33 -11.23 -41.96
C ASN A 419 2.69 -12.03 -40.70
N ALA A 420 2.05 -13.19 -40.52
CA ALA A 420 2.36 -14.12 -39.44
C ALA A 420 3.81 -14.61 -39.54
N ALA A 421 4.27 -15.02 -40.74
CA ALA A 421 5.64 -15.46 -40.97
C ALA A 421 6.67 -14.40 -40.58
N ARG A 422 6.44 -13.13 -40.96
CA ARG A 422 7.34 -12.02 -40.60
C ARG A 422 7.50 -11.86 -39.09
N LEU A 423 6.39 -11.91 -38.33
CA LEU A 423 6.46 -11.78 -36.86
C LEU A 423 7.15 -12.98 -36.21
N LEU A 424 6.87 -14.19 -36.70
CA LEU A 424 7.50 -15.43 -36.22
C LEU A 424 9.01 -15.46 -36.53
N GLU A 425 9.42 -14.93 -37.69
CA GLU A 425 10.82 -14.82 -38.06
C GLU A 425 11.58 -13.87 -37.11
N VAL A 426 10.97 -12.73 -36.73
CA VAL A 426 11.54 -11.83 -35.72
C VAL A 426 11.68 -12.53 -34.36
N MET A 427 10.66 -13.30 -33.96
CA MET A 427 10.72 -14.08 -32.72
C MET A 427 11.86 -15.09 -32.76
N PHE A 428 12.01 -15.81 -33.87
CA PHE A 428 13.04 -16.83 -34.04
C PHE A 428 14.45 -16.24 -33.97
N HIS A 429 14.74 -15.20 -34.76
CA HIS A 429 16.04 -14.53 -34.76
C HIS A 429 16.37 -13.94 -33.39
N SER A 430 15.40 -13.29 -32.74
CA SER A 430 15.62 -12.73 -31.40
C SER A 430 15.92 -13.82 -30.35
N CYS A 431 15.31 -15.00 -30.46
CA CYS A 431 15.64 -16.14 -29.58
C CYS A 431 17.04 -16.68 -29.88
N LEU A 432 17.45 -16.72 -31.15
CA LEU A 432 18.79 -17.13 -31.56
C LEU A 432 19.85 -16.19 -31.00
N ASP A 433 19.64 -14.87 -31.11
CA ASP A 433 20.52 -13.85 -30.53
C ASP A 433 20.69 -14.04 -29.02
N ARG A 434 19.61 -14.44 -28.33
CA ARG A 434 19.67 -14.73 -26.88
C ARG A 434 20.55 -15.95 -26.58
N LEU A 435 20.45 -17.01 -27.38
CA LEU A 435 21.30 -18.19 -27.24
C LEU A 435 22.77 -17.85 -27.49
N THR A 436 23.07 -17.04 -28.50
CA THR A 436 24.42 -16.54 -28.77
C THR A 436 24.95 -15.67 -27.62
N ALA A 437 24.11 -14.81 -27.04
CA ALA A 437 24.49 -14.05 -25.85
C ALA A 437 24.80 -14.97 -24.65
N LEU A 438 24.03 -16.04 -24.46
CA LEU A 438 24.27 -17.02 -23.39
C LEU A 438 25.57 -17.80 -23.59
N THR A 439 25.96 -18.12 -24.84
CA THR A 439 27.26 -18.76 -25.08
C THR A 439 28.42 -17.84 -24.72
N HIS A 440 28.32 -16.54 -25.04
CA HIS A 440 29.35 -15.57 -24.64
C HIS A 440 29.46 -15.41 -23.12
N ILE A 441 28.31 -15.32 -22.42
CA ILE A 441 28.29 -15.25 -20.95
C ILE A 441 28.86 -16.54 -20.33
N HIS A 442 28.57 -17.70 -20.92
CA HIS A 442 29.11 -18.97 -20.45
C HIS A 442 30.65 -18.99 -20.54
N ASP A 443 31.22 -18.58 -21.67
CA ASP A 443 32.67 -18.52 -21.87
C ASP A 443 33.34 -17.58 -20.86
N GLU A 444 32.74 -16.41 -20.59
CA GLU A 444 33.23 -15.47 -19.58
C GLU A 444 33.21 -16.06 -18.17
N LEU A 445 32.12 -16.75 -17.79
CA LEU A 445 31.98 -17.39 -16.49
C LEU A 445 32.96 -18.54 -16.29
N VAL A 446 33.19 -19.36 -17.32
CA VAL A 446 34.19 -20.44 -17.30
C VAL A 446 35.59 -19.86 -17.12
N ALA A 447 35.95 -18.84 -17.91
CA ALA A 447 37.24 -18.16 -17.80
C ALA A 447 37.43 -17.46 -16.43
N ALA A 448 36.36 -16.95 -15.81
CA ALA A 448 36.40 -16.39 -14.46
C ALA A 448 36.55 -17.48 -13.38
N ALA A 449 35.88 -18.63 -13.54
CA ALA A 449 36.00 -19.76 -12.62
C ALA A 449 37.41 -20.39 -12.66
N GLU A 450 38.01 -20.50 -13.84
CA GLU A 450 39.41 -20.96 -13.99
C GLU A 450 40.40 -19.99 -13.36
N ARG A 451 40.20 -18.67 -13.52
CA ARG A 451 41.01 -17.64 -12.84
C ARG A 451 40.91 -17.74 -11.32
N ARG A 452 39.71 -17.92 -10.78
CA ARG A 452 39.49 -18.14 -9.33
C ARG A 452 40.15 -19.41 -8.78
N LYS A 453 40.34 -20.42 -9.63
CA LYS A 453 41.00 -21.67 -9.24
C LYS A 453 42.53 -21.54 -9.23
N ASN A 454 43.07 -20.58 -9.98
CA ASN A 454 44.51 -20.38 -10.16
C ASN A 454 45.11 -19.27 -9.27
N ASP A 455 44.32 -18.29 -8.83
CA ASP A 455 44.76 -17.22 -7.91
C ASP A 455 44.24 -17.43 -6.48
N ASP A 456 45.11 -17.96 -5.60
CA ASP A 456 44.96 -17.80 -4.14
C ASP A 456 45.22 -16.32 -3.79
N GLU A 457 44.17 -15.64 -3.33
CA GLU A 457 44.19 -14.30 -2.72
C GLU A 457 44.97 -13.19 -3.47
N LYS A 458 44.28 -12.42 -4.33
CA LYS A 458 44.39 -10.95 -4.31
C LYS A 458 43.33 -10.23 -5.14
N ALA A 459 42.61 -9.37 -4.41
CA ALA A 459 41.80 -8.24 -4.87
C ALA A 459 40.81 -8.59 -5.99
N GLU A 460 39.59 -9.01 -5.60
CA GLU A 460 38.43 -8.62 -6.38
C GLU A 460 38.53 -7.11 -6.62
N ASP A 461 38.73 -6.71 -7.87
CA ASP A 461 38.72 -5.30 -8.25
C ASP A 461 37.31 -4.79 -7.97
N ALA A 462 37.11 -4.28 -6.75
CA ALA A 462 35.84 -3.77 -6.28
C ALA A 462 35.30 -2.69 -7.22
N VAL A 463 36.19 -2.05 -8.00
CA VAL A 463 35.85 -1.07 -9.03
C VAL A 463 35.38 -1.73 -10.33
N PHE A 464 35.88 -2.91 -10.72
CA PHE A 464 35.32 -3.69 -11.84
C PHE A 464 33.98 -4.33 -11.46
N VAL A 465 33.85 -4.85 -10.23
CA VAL A 465 32.60 -5.36 -9.68
C VAL A 465 31.56 -4.25 -9.52
N GLU A 466 31.95 -3.04 -9.10
CA GLU A 466 31.04 -1.87 -9.07
C GLU A 466 30.78 -1.24 -10.44
N ARG A 467 31.75 -1.20 -11.37
CA ARG A 467 31.52 -0.69 -12.73
C ARG A 467 30.67 -1.62 -13.59
N ALA A 468 30.72 -2.92 -13.32
CA ALA A 468 29.87 -3.92 -13.95
C ALA A 468 28.53 -4.11 -13.23
N ARG A 469 28.36 -3.53 -12.02
CA ARG A 469 27.05 -3.43 -11.38
C ARG A 469 26.20 -2.48 -12.20
N PRO A 470 25.14 -2.98 -12.84
CA PRO A 470 24.15 -2.09 -13.40
C PRO A 470 23.51 -1.29 -12.26
N VAL A 471 22.87 -0.16 -12.60
CA VAL A 471 21.93 0.49 -11.68
C VAL A 471 20.72 -0.44 -11.54
N GLY A 472 20.87 -1.45 -10.69
CA GLY A 472 20.00 -2.61 -10.52
C GLY A 472 20.83 -3.89 -10.48
N GLY A 473 20.68 -4.69 -9.43
CA GLY A 473 21.49 -5.90 -9.25
C GLY A 473 21.30 -6.86 -10.42
N ALA A 474 22.39 -7.48 -10.90
CA ALA A 474 22.32 -8.58 -11.86
C ALA A 474 21.71 -9.81 -11.17
N SER A 475 20.37 -9.84 -10.98
CA SER A 475 19.70 -10.89 -10.21
C SER A 475 20.00 -12.30 -10.75
N PHE A 476 20.18 -12.45 -12.07
CA PHE A 476 20.58 -13.71 -12.70
C PHE A 476 21.93 -14.25 -12.21
N ALA A 477 22.83 -13.39 -11.72
CA ALA A 477 24.15 -13.74 -11.21
C ALA A 477 24.13 -14.13 -9.71
N LEU A 478 23.03 -13.84 -9.01
CA LEU A 478 22.83 -14.19 -7.59
C LEU A 478 21.92 -15.42 -7.40
N GLU A 479 21.11 -15.76 -8.40
CA GLU A 479 20.21 -16.92 -8.36
C GLU A 479 20.99 -18.23 -8.61
N LYS A 480 20.77 -19.25 -7.76
CA LYS A 480 21.36 -20.58 -7.97
C LYS A 480 20.63 -21.31 -9.11
N PRO A 481 21.33 -21.82 -10.14
CA PRO A 481 20.72 -22.54 -11.26
C PRO A 481 19.83 -23.72 -10.83
N GLU A 482 20.20 -24.39 -9.74
CA GLU A 482 19.53 -25.56 -9.17
C GLU A 482 18.13 -25.24 -8.61
N GLU A 483 17.94 -24.05 -8.04
CA GLU A 483 16.68 -23.60 -7.45
C GLU A 483 15.67 -23.20 -8.54
N ILE A 484 16.16 -22.65 -9.66
CA ILE A 484 15.37 -22.24 -10.83
C ILE A 484 14.79 -23.46 -11.57
N MET A 485 15.59 -24.53 -11.74
CA MET A 485 15.15 -25.72 -12.48
C MET A 485 14.12 -26.58 -11.73
N GLN A 486 14.07 -26.48 -10.39
CA GLN A 486 13.17 -27.30 -9.57
C GLN A 486 11.79 -26.68 -9.34
N GLY A 487 11.52 -25.47 -9.83
CA GLY A 487 10.20 -24.83 -9.74
C GLY A 487 9.70 -24.59 -8.30
N LYS A 488 10.56 -24.71 -7.29
CA LYS A 488 10.22 -24.42 -5.89
C LYS A 488 10.29 -22.92 -5.68
N TYR A 489 9.15 -22.25 -5.87
CA TYR A 489 8.92 -20.98 -5.23
C TYR A 489 8.13 -21.23 -3.97
N ASP A 490 8.76 -20.94 -2.83
CA ASP A 490 8.01 -20.70 -1.61
C ASP A 490 7.04 -19.56 -1.87
N SER A 491 5.75 -19.86 -1.70
CA SER A 491 4.66 -18.90 -1.66
C SER A 491 4.81 -18.01 -0.43
N TYR A 492 5.75 -17.06 -0.47
CA TYR A 492 5.69 -15.94 0.45
C TYR A 492 4.61 -14.98 -0.07
N PHE A 493 3.69 -14.63 0.82
CA PHE A 493 2.43 -13.86 0.64
C PHE A 493 1.16 -14.70 0.40
N ALA A 494 0.76 -15.39 1.47
CA ALA A 494 -0.64 -15.67 1.80
C ALA A 494 -1.30 -14.47 2.50
#